data_AF-A0A2T2RUL2-F1
#
_entry.id   AF-A0A2T2RUL2-F1
#
_cell.length_a   1.000
_cell.length_b   1.000
_cell.length_c   1.000
_cell.angle_alpha   90.00
_cell.angle_beta   90.00
_cell.angle_gamma   90.00
#
_symmetry.space_group_name_H-M   'P 1'
#
loop_
_entity.id
_entity.type
_entity.pdbx_description
1 polymer ?
#
loop_
_entity_poly.entity_id
_entity_poly.type
_entity_poly.pdbx_seq_one_letter_code
_entity_poly.pdbx_strand_id
1 'polypeptide(L)'
;MDAAATDAVGALSRSRDSYPGHGDPGSAQKLIEAQITYIETLRELVANALEGDNVVTAEEKEEVLAAMKERYPDYKTSLLLPSLLAQGVDGVAEEMGGSVVSDKGSDT
;
A
#
# COMPACT_ATOMS: atom_id res chain seq x y z
N MET A 1 -1.77 9.15 -50.21
CA MET A 1 -2.54 9.35 -48.97
C MET A 1 -2.74 7.99 -48.36
N ASP A 2 -1.97 7.62 -47.34
CA ASP A 2 -2.51 7.08 -46.10
C ASP A 2 -1.38 6.95 -45.07
N ALA A 3 -1.11 8.04 -44.36
CA ALA A 3 -0.14 8.09 -43.26
C ALA A 3 -0.84 8.25 -41.89
N ALA A 4 -2.17 8.01 -41.85
CA ALA A 4 -3.00 8.32 -40.69
C ALA A 4 -3.16 7.14 -39.71
N ALA A 5 -2.81 5.92 -40.10
CA ALA A 5 -3.05 4.74 -39.26
C ALA A 5 -1.93 4.43 -38.25
N THR A 6 -0.70 4.91 -38.50
CA THR A 6 0.47 4.58 -37.65
C THR A 6 0.61 5.53 -36.45
N ASP A 7 -0.06 6.68 -36.47
CA ASP A 7 0.04 7.71 -35.42
C ASP A 7 -0.91 7.47 -34.23
N ALA A 8 -1.95 6.65 -34.41
CA ALA A 8 -2.93 6.34 -33.36
C ALA A 8 -2.36 5.48 -32.22
N VAL A 9 -1.35 4.64 -32.51
CA VAL A 9 -0.71 3.77 -31.50
C VAL A 9 0.38 4.53 -30.73
N GLY A 10 1.03 5.52 -31.36
CA GLY A 10 1.98 6.43 -30.70
C GLY A 10 1.32 7.53 -29.85
N ALA A 11 0.09 7.93 -30.20
CA ALA A 11 -0.64 9.01 -29.51
C ALA A 11 -1.28 8.59 -28.17
N LEU A 12 -1.47 7.30 -27.90
CA LEU A 12 -1.92 6.82 -26.58
C LEU A 12 -0.83 6.87 -25.50
N SER A 13 0.42 7.13 -25.90
CA SER A 13 1.60 7.19 -25.02
C SER A 13 1.87 8.59 -24.43
N ARG A 14 1.05 9.60 -24.73
CA ARG A 14 1.22 10.96 -24.17
C ARG A 14 0.06 11.30 -23.23
N SER A 15 0.29 10.98 -21.96
CA SER A 15 -0.44 11.43 -20.76
C SER A 15 -1.94 11.74 -20.95
N ARG A 16 -2.75 10.69 -21.09
CA ARG A 16 -4.12 10.79 -20.58
C ARG A 16 -4.03 10.59 -19.08
N ASP A 17 -4.52 11.57 -18.34
CA ASP A 17 -4.72 11.40 -16.90
C ASP A 17 -5.45 10.09 -16.66
N SER A 18 -4.93 9.32 -15.72
CA SER A 18 -5.56 8.13 -15.22
C SER A 18 -6.52 8.54 -14.11
N TYR A 19 -7.72 8.00 -14.18
CA TYR A 19 -8.80 8.25 -13.24
C TYR A 19 -8.95 6.99 -12.39
N PRO A 20 -8.25 6.90 -11.25
CA PRO A 20 -8.38 5.74 -10.37
C PRO A 20 -9.82 5.66 -9.85
N GLY A 21 -10.21 4.46 -9.38
CA GLY A 21 -11.52 4.28 -8.75
C GLY A 21 -11.74 5.17 -7.52
N HIS A 22 -10.65 5.64 -6.89
CA HIS A 22 -10.64 6.57 -5.75
C HIS A 22 -9.40 7.48 -5.79
N GLY A 23 -9.52 8.67 -5.19
CA GLY A 23 -8.46 9.68 -5.17
C GLY A 23 -8.53 10.63 -6.37
N ASP A 24 -7.56 11.54 -6.44
CA ASP A 24 -7.52 12.53 -7.52
C ASP A 24 -6.93 11.92 -8.80
N PRO A 25 -7.44 12.33 -9.98
CA PRO A 25 -6.82 11.99 -11.25
C PRO A 25 -5.38 12.49 -11.32
N GLY A 26 -4.54 11.78 -12.04
CA GLY A 26 -3.17 12.19 -12.30
C GLY A 26 -2.54 11.37 -13.41
N SER A 27 -1.30 11.69 -13.76
CA SER A 27 -0.59 10.87 -14.74
C SER A 27 -0.44 9.44 -14.23
N ALA A 28 -0.57 8.46 -15.13
CA ALA A 28 -0.44 7.04 -14.78
C ALA A 28 0.87 6.77 -14.02
N GLN A 29 1.97 7.37 -14.49
CA GLN A 29 3.28 7.24 -13.86
C GLN A 29 3.29 7.75 -12.41
N LYS A 30 2.73 8.94 -12.15
CA LYS A 30 2.69 9.50 -10.79
C LYS A 30 1.85 8.62 -9.85
N LEU A 31 0.74 8.08 -10.33
CA LEU A 31 -0.12 7.20 -9.52
C LEU A 31 0.58 5.88 -9.20
N ILE A 32 1.28 5.29 -10.18
CA ILE A 32 2.05 4.06 -10.01
C ILE A 32 3.19 4.28 -9.00
N GLU A 33 3.98 5.34 -9.18
CA GLU A 33 5.08 5.69 -8.29
C GLU A 33 4.58 5.90 -6.85
N ALA A 34 3.47 6.64 -6.66
CA ALA A 34 2.87 6.84 -5.34
C ALA A 34 2.43 5.53 -4.68
N GLN A 35 1.82 4.62 -5.46
CA GLN A 35 1.39 3.32 -4.94
C GLN A 35 2.58 2.42 -4.57
N ILE A 36 3.64 2.41 -5.38
CA ILE A 36 4.89 1.69 -5.08
C ILE A 36 5.49 2.21 -3.78
N THR A 37 5.65 3.53 -3.65
CA THR A 37 6.22 4.14 -2.44
C THR A 37 5.39 3.82 -1.19
N TYR A 38 4.05 3.82 -1.30
CA TYR A 38 3.17 3.44 -0.19
C TYR A 38 3.42 1.99 0.27
N ILE A 39 3.50 1.04 -0.68
CA ILE A 39 3.72 -0.37 -0.39
C ILE A 39 5.13 -0.58 0.20
N GLU A 40 6.15 0.03 -0.39
CA GLU A 40 7.54 -0.06 0.08
C GLU A 40 7.67 0.48 1.50
N THR A 41 7.03 1.62 1.81
CA THR A 41 7.05 2.18 3.16
C THR A 41 6.41 1.24 4.18
N LEU A 42 5.25 0.63 3.86
CA LEU A 42 4.62 -0.35 4.74
C LEU A 42 5.56 -1.55 4.98
N ARG A 43 6.18 -2.07 3.93
CA ARG A 43 7.12 -3.20 4.03
C ARG A 43 8.32 -2.87 4.90
N GLU A 44 8.91 -1.69 4.74
CA GLU A 44 10.04 -1.25 5.56
C GLU A 44 9.67 -1.17 7.05
N LEU A 45 8.51 -0.57 7.36
CA LEU A 45 8.03 -0.48 8.74
C LEU A 45 7.79 -1.86 9.36
N VAL A 46 7.18 -2.78 8.62
CA VAL A 46 6.97 -4.16 9.09
C VAL A 46 8.28 -4.93 9.22
N ALA A 47 9.21 -4.76 8.29
CA ALA A 47 10.53 -5.39 8.37
C ALA A 47 11.30 -4.93 9.62
N ASN A 48 11.21 -3.65 9.98
CA ASN A 48 11.79 -3.13 11.22
C ASN A 48 11.10 -3.72 12.46
N ALA A 49 9.78 -3.86 12.44
CA ALA A 49 9.03 -4.49 13.54
C ALA A 49 9.36 -5.99 13.70
N LEU A 50 9.82 -6.66 12.64
CA LEU A 50 10.28 -8.05 12.71
C LEU A 50 11.74 -8.19 13.15
N GLU A 51 12.48 -7.09 13.30
CA GLU A 51 13.91 -7.14 13.58
C GLU A 51 14.17 -7.67 15.00
N GLY A 52 14.89 -8.79 15.11
CA GLY A 52 15.37 -9.35 16.37
C GLY A 52 14.72 -10.68 16.74
N ASP A 53 13.39 -10.78 16.71
CA ASP A 53 12.65 -11.99 17.10
C ASP A 53 11.72 -12.55 16.00
N ASN A 54 11.61 -11.85 14.86
CA ASN A 54 10.77 -12.22 13.72
C ASN A 54 9.28 -12.34 14.09
N VAL A 55 8.83 -11.55 15.06
CA VAL A 55 7.44 -11.47 15.51
C VAL A 55 7.00 -10.01 15.56
N VAL A 56 5.87 -9.67 14.93
CA VAL A 56 5.21 -8.38 15.14
C VAL A 56 4.25 -8.49 16.31
N THR A 57 4.54 -7.78 17.40
CA THR A 57 3.66 -7.68 18.56
C THR A 57 2.47 -6.74 18.29
N ALA A 58 1.50 -6.74 19.21
CA ALA A 58 0.36 -5.81 19.13
C ALA A 58 0.80 -4.34 19.22
N GLU A 59 1.79 -4.03 20.07
CA GLU A 59 2.32 -2.67 20.25
C GLU A 59 3.04 -2.20 18.98
N GLU A 60 3.95 -3.00 18.43
CA GLU A 60 4.66 -2.68 17.18
C GLU A 60 3.68 -2.55 16.00
N LYS A 61 2.64 -3.40 15.97
CA LYS A 61 1.58 -3.26 14.97
C LYS A 61 0.89 -1.90 15.09
N GLU A 62 0.52 -1.46 16.29
CA GLU A 62 -0.05 -0.13 16.51
C GLU A 62 0.90 1.00 16.09
N GLU A 63 2.21 0.85 16.35
CA GLU A 63 3.23 1.81 15.91
C GLU A 63 3.32 1.90 14.39
N VAL A 64 3.33 0.77 13.68
CA VAL A 64 3.30 0.74 12.21
C VAL A 64 2.05 1.43 11.67
N LEU A 65 0.87 1.15 12.27
CA LEU A 65 -0.39 1.79 11.89
C LEU A 65 -0.35 3.31 12.11
N ALA A 66 0.19 3.75 13.24
CA ALA A 66 0.33 5.16 13.57
C ALA A 66 1.27 5.88 12.59
N ALA A 67 2.44 5.27 12.29
CA ALA A 67 3.41 5.82 11.35
C ALA A 67 2.84 5.96 9.93
N MET A 68 2.11 4.95 9.46
CA MET A 68 1.44 5.00 8.16
C MET A 68 0.36 6.09 8.11
N LYS A 69 -0.43 6.25 9.18
CA LYS A 69 -1.46 7.29 9.28
C LYS A 69 -0.87 8.70 9.33
N GLU A 70 0.26 8.88 10.03
CA GLU A 70 0.98 10.15 10.08
C GLU A 70 1.53 10.53 8.70
N ARG A 71 2.13 9.57 7.99
CA ARG A 71 2.78 9.82 6.70
C ARG A 71 1.79 9.99 5.55
N TYR A 72 0.63 9.33 5.63
CA TYR A 72 -0.41 9.35 4.61
C TYR A 72 -1.79 9.71 5.20
N PRO A 73 -1.97 10.92 5.77
CA PRO A 73 -3.19 11.31 6.48
C PRO A 73 -4.42 11.39 5.57
N ASP A 74 -4.20 11.66 4.29
CA ASP A 74 -5.24 11.79 3.27
C ASP A 74 -5.48 10.50 2.47
N TYR A 75 -4.69 9.44 2.71
CA TYR A 75 -4.92 8.14 2.08
C TYR A 75 -6.17 7.51 2.69
N LYS A 76 -7.31 7.78 2.07
CA LYS A 76 -8.52 7.00 2.30
C LYS A 76 -8.30 5.67 1.62
N THR A 77 -8.13 4.60 2.39
CA THR A 77 -8.24 3.25 1.84
C THR A 77 -9.54 3.19 1.04
N SER A 78 -9.46 2.68 -0.19
CA SER A 78 -10.58 2.59 -1.15
C SER A 78 -11.83 1.94 -0.55
N LEU A 79 -11.61 1.12 0.46
CA LEU A 79 -12.62 0.54 1.33
C LEU A 79 -12.46 1.26 2.68
N LEU A 80 -13.52 1.92 3.17
CA LEU A 80 -13.61 2.61 4.47
C LEU A 80 -13.49 1.64 5.68
N LEU A 81 -12.60 0.66 5.58
CA LEU A 81 -12.36 -0.38 6.56
C LEU A 81 -10.98 -0.12 7.18
N PRO A 82 -10.92 0.51 8.37
CA PRO A 82 -9.68 0.68 9.12
C PRO A 82 -8.89 -0.61 9.29
N SER A 83 -9.58 -1.76 9.26
CA SER A 83 -9.00 -3.09 9.37
C SER A 83 -8.11 -3.51 8.21
N LEU A 84 -8.18 -2.87 7.04
CA LEU A 84 -7.38 -3.30 5.88
C LEU A 84 -5.90 -2.98 6.03
N LEU A 85 -5.55 -1.85 6.63
CA LEU A 85 -4.15 -1.56 6.90
C LEU A 85 -3.60 -2.52 7.95
N ALA A 86 -4.39 -2.83 9.00
CA ALA A 86 -4.03 -3.81 10.00
C ALA A 86 -3.85 -5.22 9.42
N GLN A 87 -4.73 -5.64 8.51
CA GLN A 87 -4.59 -6.89 7.76
C GLN A 87 -3.39 -6.86 6.79
N GLY A 88 -3.08 -5.68 6.23
CA GLY A 88 -1.90 -5.48 5.40
C GLY A 88 -0.60 -5.66 6.18
N VAL A 89 -0.52 -5.14 7.39
CA VAL A 89 0.60 -5.41 8.31
C VAL A 89 0.75 -6.90 8.54
N ASP A 90 -0.35 -7.59 8.85
CA ASP A 90 -0.32 -9.04 9.11
C ASP A 90 0.15 -9.83 7.89
N GLY A 91 -0.44 -9.56 6.72
CA GLY A 91 -0.08 -10.24 5.49
C GLY A 91 1.37 -9.98 5.06
N VAL A 92 1.88 -8.77 5.25
CA VAL A 92 3.29 -8.45 4.94
C VAL A 92 4.23 -9.17 5.90
N ALA A 93 3.91 -9.22 7.19
CA ALA A 93 4.72 -9.96 8.16
C ALA A 93 4.80 -11.45 7.81
N GLU A 94 3.66 -12.07 7.48
CA GLU A 94 3.61 -13.46 7.02
C GLU A 94 4.36 -13.68 5.69
N GLU A 95 4.25 -12.75 4.73
CA GLU A 95 4.97 -12.82 3.45
C GLU A 95 6.49 -12.81 3.66
N MET A 96 6.97 -12.06 4.66
CA MET A 96 8.39 -12.00 5.03
C MET A 96 8.87 -13.23 5.82
N GLY A 97 7.98 -14.18 6.13
CA GLY A 97 8.27 -15.35 6.96
C GLY A 97 8.28 -15.05 8.47
N GLY A 98 7.77 -13.88 8.86
CA GLY A 98 7.50 -13.49 10.24
C GLY A 98 6.18 -14.05 10.75
N SER A 99 5.87 -13.74 12.00
CA SER A 99 4.55 -14.04 12.59
C SER A 99 3.99 -12.81 13.30
N VAL A 100 2.70 -12.82 13.58
CA VAL A 100 2.03 -11.76 14.33
C VAL A 100 1.40 -12.34 15.57
N VAL A 101 1.58 -11.66 16.71
CA VAL A 101 0.83 -12.00 17.93
C VAL A 101 -0.63 -11.62 17.70
N SER A 102 -1.46 -12.61 17.40
CA SER A 102 -2.91 -12.42 17.36
C SER A 102 -3.40 -12.21 18.79
N ASP A 103 -4.05 -11.08 19.06
CA ASP A 103 -4.90 -10.92 20.24
C ASP A 103 -6.15 -11.80 20.08
N LYS A 104 -5.96 -13.12 20.12
CA LYS A 104 -7.05 -14.01 20.50
C LYS A 104 -7.06 -13.98 22.00
N GLY A 105 -7.92 -13.10 22.53
CA GLY A 105 -8.41 -13.22 23.88
C GLY A 105 -8.62 -14.69 24.22
N SER A 106 -8.02 -15.08 25.33
CA SER A 106 -8.23 -16.34 26.04
C SER A 106 -9.71 -16.73 26.05
N ASP A 107 -10.13 -17.62 25.16
CA ASP A 107 -11.36 -18.41 25.34
C ASP A 107 -11.05 -19.46 26.41
N THR A 108 -11.21 -19.04 27.67
CA THR A 108 -11.53 -19.91 28.82
C THR A 108 -13.01 -20.23 28.84
#